data_AF-A0A536VUK5-F1
#
_entry.id   AF-A0A536VUK5-F1
#
_cell.length_a   1.000
_cell.length_b   1.000
_cell.length_c   1.000
_cell.angle_alpha   90.00
_cell.angle_beta   90.00
_cell.angle_gamma   90.00
#
_symmetry.space_group_name_H-M   'P 1'
#
loop_
_entity.id
_entity.type
_entity.pdbx_description
1 polymer ?
#
loop_
_entity_poly.entity_id
_entity_poly.type
_entity_poly.pdbx_seq_one_letter_code
_entity_poly.pdbx_strand_id
1 'polypeptide(L)'
;MTRMLWIMPAAILFGSHAAYAQQSCESLVNLKLPYTHIAAAASVAERAAPAPATPGASPASPGAVPAHCDVRGVIRPTPDSEIKFALWLP
;
A
#
# COMPACT_ATOMS: atom_id res chain seq x y z
N MET A 1 -47.85 39.21 16.81
CA MET A 1 -46.72 39.27 17.77
C MET A 1 -46.39 37.86 18.28
N THR A 2 -45.54 37.10 17.58
CA THR A 2 -44.65 36.10 18.22
C THR A 2 -43.48 35.82 17.28
N ARG A 3 -42.42 36.61 17.49
CA ARG A 3 -40.99 36.25 17.38
C ARG A 3 -40.55 35.41 16.18
N MET A 4 -40.33 36.12 15.08
CA MET A 4 -39.18 35.89 14.21
C MET A 4 -37.90 36.18 15.00
N LEU A 5 -37.06 35.18 15.29
CA LEU A 5 -35.63 35.35 15.61
C LEU A 5 -34.87 34.01 15.59
N TRP A 6 -34.19 33.76 14.47
CA TRP A 6 -32.76 33.41 14.40
C TRP A 6 -32.25 32.25 15.28
N ILE A 7 -32.13 31.06 14.70
CA ILE A 7 -30.93 30.23 14.83
C ILE A 7 -30.53 29.75 13.43
N MET A 8 -29.61 30.53 12.86
CA MET A 8 -28.78 30.26 11.69
C MET A 8 -28.35 28.78 11.64
N PRO A 9 -28.59 28.04 10.55
CA PRO A 9 -28.02 26.70 10.40
C PRO A 9 -26.51 26.88 10.30
N ALA A 10 -25.80 26.64 11.41
CA ALA A 10 -24.36 26.60 11.45
C ALA A 10 -23.90 25.57 10.43
N ALA A 11 -23.17 26.05 9.43
CA ALA A 11 -22.67 25.29 8.31
C ALA A 11 -21.90 24.05 8.81
N ILE A 12 -22.53 22.88 8.68
CA ILE A 12 -21.83 21.59 8.72
C ILE A 12 -21.14 21.45 7.36
N LEU A 13 -20.08 22.23 7.15
CA LEU A 13 -19.02 21.90 6.20
C LEU A 13 -18.14 20.84 6.87
N PHE A 14 -18.71 19.66 7.12
CA PHE A 14 -17.88 18.48 7.34
C PHE A 14 -17.28 18.15 5.99
N GLY A 15 -16.02 18.55 5.83
CA GLY A 15 -15.26 18.39 4.61
C GLY A 15 -15.39 16.95 4.11
N SER A 16 -15.81 16.84 2.85
CA SER A 16 -15.65 15.65 2.04
C SER A 16 -14.19 15.23 2.17
N HIS A 17 -13.90 14.26 3.04
CA HIS A 17 -12.66 13.53 2.93
C HIS A 17 -12.79 12.87 1.57
N ALA A 18 -12.02 13.37 0.59
CA ALA A 18 -11.82 12.65 -0.64
C ALA A 18 -11.26 11.30 -0.20
N ALA A 19 -12.13 10.30 -0.15
CA ALA A 19 -11.72 8.93 -0.26
C ALA A 19 -11.04 8.88 -1.62
N TYR A 20 -9.73 9.13 -1.65
CA TYR A 20 -8.90 8.68 -2.74
C TYR A 20 -9.26 7.20 -2.85
N ALA A 21 -9.94 6.84 -3.95
CA ALA A 21 -10.12 5.44 -4.28
C ALA A 21 -8.71 4.87 -4.26
N GLN A 22 -8.37 4.12 -3.22
CA GLN A 22 -7.04 3.57 -3.06
C GLN A 22 -6.83 2.73 -4.29
N GLN A 23 -5.94 3.19 -5.18
CA GLN A 23 -5.67 2.50 -6.42
C GLN A 23 -5.25 1.08 -6.03
N SER A 24 -5.84 0.08 -6.68
CA SER A 24 -5.54 -1.31 -6.31
C SER A 24 -4.03 -1.55 -6.48
N CYS A 25 -3.45 -2.41 -5.63
CA CYS A 25 -2.03 -2.77 -5.73
C CYS A 25 -1.65 -3.17 -7.16
N GLU A 26 -2.52 -3.95 -7.79
CA GLU A 26 -2.38 -4.47 -9.15
C GLU A 26 -2.28 -3.35 -10.20
N SER A 27 -2.86 -2.17 -9.94
CA SER A 27 -2.78 -1.03 -10.87
C SER A 27 -1.39 -0.41 -10.97
N LEU A 28 -0.48 -0.68 -10.01
CA LEU A 28 0.89 -0.15 -10.02
C LEU A 28 1.69 -0.61 -11.23
N VAL A 29 1.32 -1.72 -11.87
CA VAL A 29 1.92 -2.15 -13.15
C VAL A 29 1.78 -1.10 -14.26
N ASN A 30 0.80 -0.20 -14.13
CA ASN A 30 0.55 0.87 -15.10
C ASN A 30 1.31 2.17 -14.78
N LEU A 31 1.96 2.27 -13.61
CA LEU A 31 2.69 3.47 -13.21
C LEU A 31 3.89 3.68 -14.13
N LYS A 32 4.00 4.88 -14.71
CA LYS A 32 5.10 5.25 -15.60
C LYS A 32 6.14 6.04 -14.83
N LEU A 33 7.31 5.45 -14.70
CA LEU A 33 8.49 6.07 -14.10
C LEU A 33 9.65 5.99 -15.11
N PRO A 34 10.51 7.01 -15.17
CA PRO A 34 11.69 6.96 -16.03
C PRO A 34 12.51 5.69 -15.78
N TYR A 35 12.94 5.05 -16.86
CA TYR A 35 13.85 3.89 -16.83
C TYR A 35 13.34 2.67 -16.05
N THR A 36 12.07 2.66 -15.65
CA THR A 36 11.53 1.67 -14.71
C THR A 36 10.37 0.91 -15.33
N HIS A 37 10.39 -0.41 -15.16
CA HIS A 37 9.29 -1.28 -15.53
C HIS A 37 8.83 -2.07 -14.31
N ILE A 38 7.60 -1.82 -13.85
CA ILE A 38 6.97 -2.64 -12.81
C ILE A 38 6.43 -3.90 -13.49
N ALA A 39 7.05 -5.04 -13.20
CA ALA A 39 6.73 -6.32 -13.81
C ALA A 39 5.54 -7.01 -13.15
N ALA A 40 5.37 -6.81 -11.84
CA ALA A 40 4.25 -7.36 -11.09
C ALA A 40 3.95 -6.48 -9.88
N ALA A 41 2.67 -6.41 -9.53
CA ALA A 41 2.19 -5.88 -8.27
C ALA A 41 0.99 -6.73 -7.84
N ALA A 42 1.01 -7.27 -6.63
CA ALA A 42 -0.05 -8.12 -6.12
C ALA A 42 -0.31 -7.88 -4.63
N SER A 43 -1.59 -7.83 -4.26
CA SER A 43 -2.00 -7.83 -2.87
C SER A 43 -1.67 -9.18 -2.20
N VAL A 44 -1.01 -9.12 -1.06
CA VAL A 44 -0.64 -10.26 -0.22
C VAL A 44 -1.39 -10.13 1.10
N ALA A 45 -2.17 -11.16 1.44
CA ALA A 45 -2.85 -11.23 2.72
C ALA A 45 -1.86 -11.45 3.87
N GLU A 46 -2.26 -11.03 5.08
CA GLU A 46 -1.50 -11.29 6.28
C GLU A 46 -1.20 -12.79 6.44
N ARG A 47 0.03 -13.11 6.84
CA ARG A 47 0.52 -14.49 6.97
C ARG A 47 1.50 -14.59 8.14
N ALA A 48 1.58 -15.77 8.76
CA ALA A 48 2.66 -16.10 9.69
C ALA A 48 4.04 -15.97 9.02
N ALA A 49 4.96 -15.27 9.67
CA ALA A 49 6.35 -15.15 9.27
C ALA A 49 6.98 -16.54 9.12
N PRO A 50 7.94 -16.71 8.19
CA PRO A 50 8.67 -17.97 8.08
C PRO A 50 9.33 -18.29 9.43
N ALA A 51 9.07 -19.48 9.96
CA ALA A 51 9.79 -19.95 11.14
C ALA A 51 11.27 -20.17 10.75
N PRO A 52 12.24 -19.71 11.57
CA PRO A 52 13.64 -20.04 11.33
C PRO A 52 13.82 -21.56 11.40
N ALA A 53 14.24 -22.17 10.30
CA ALA A 53 14.56 -23.59 10.22
C ALA A 53 15.95 -23.86 10.80
N THR A 54 16.12 -23.65 12.10
CA THR A 54 17.36 -23.99 12.82
C THR A 54 17.16 -25.27 13.63
N PRO A 55 17.94 -26.34 13.38
CA PRO A 55 17.87 -27.55 14.19
C PRO A 55 18.13 -27.23 15.67
N GLY A 56 17.21 -27.62 16.55
CA GLY A 56 17.33 -27.40 18.00
C GLY A 56 16.78 -26.07 18.52
N ALA A 57 16.22 -25.21 17.68
CA ALA A 57 15.49 -24.04 18.16
C ALA A 57 14.15 -24.43 18.78
N SER A 58 13.86 -23.92 19.98
CA SER A 58 12.52 -23.98 20.56
C SER A 58 11.50 -23.36 19.60
N PRO A 59 10.28 -23.90 19.49
CA PRO A 59 9.25 -23.33 18.63
C PRO A 59 8.92 -21.92 19.11
N ALA A 60 9.49 -20.90 18.47
CA ALA A 60 9.06 -19.53 18.61
C ALA A 60 7.72 -19.40 17.88
N SER A 61 6.74 -18.73 18.49
CA SER A 61 5.54 -18.33 17.77
C SER A 61 5.99 -17.46 16.60
N PRO A 62 5.72 -17.85 15.34
CA PRO A 62 6.13 -17.01 14.22
C PRO A 62 5.45 -15.65 14.34
N GLY A 63 6.19 -14.57 14.12
CA GLY A 63 5.58 -13.24 14.00
C GLY A 63 4.57 -13.20 12.85
N ALA A 64 3.83 -12.11 12.67
CA ALA A 64 2.97 -11.92 11.50
C ALA A 64 3.66 -11.01 10.48
N VAL A 65 3.56 -11.37 9.20
CA VAL A 65 3.81 -10.47 8.07
C VAL A 65 2.45 -9.84 7.75
N PRO A 66 2.27 -8.52 7.97
CA PRO A 66 1.00 -7.86 7.70
C PRO A 66 0.58 -7.99 6.24
N ALA A 67 -0.70 -7.75 5.96
CA ALA A 67 -1.15 -7.57 4.59
C ALA A 67 -0.36 -6.42 3.93
N HIS A 68 0.08 -6.62 2.69
CA HIS A 68 0.89 -5.65 1.94
C HIS A 68 0.74 -5.87 0.43
N CYS A 69 1.19 -4.90 -0.36
CA CYS A 69 1.36 -5.00 -1.80
C CYS A 69 2.81 -5.38 -2.11
N ASP A 70 3.05 -6.56 -2.69
CA ASP A 70 4.37 -6.98 -3.18
C ASP A 70 4.53 -6.47 -4.62
N VAL A 71 5.53 -5.61 -4.81
CA VAL A 71 5.87 -4.99 -6.10
C VAL A 71 7.23 -5.48 -6.55
N ARG A 72 7.30 -5.94 -7.80
CA ARG A 72 8.54 -6.36 -8.47
C ARG A 72 8.75 -5.56 -9.74
N GLY A 73 9.98 -5.14 -9.97
CA GLY A 73 10.31 -4.40 -11.18
C GLY A 73 11.78 -4.38 -11.51
N VAL A 74 12.08 -3.68 -12.61
CA VAL A 74 13.43 -3.53 -13.15
C VAL A 74 13.68 -2.07 -13.48
N ILE A 75 14.85 -1.56 -13.09
CA ILE A 75 15.33 -0.22 -13.41
C ILE A 75 16.55 -0.33 -14.34
N ARG A 76 16.56 0.44 -15.43
CA ARG A 76 17.60 0.43 -16.48
C ARG A 76 18.04 1.87 -16.82
N PRO A 77 18.84 2.52 -15.96
CA PRO A 77 19.27 3.91 -16.17
C PRO A 77 20.25 4.08 -17.34
N THR A 78 20.98 3.02 -17.69
CA THR A 78 21.88 2.93 -18.86
C THR A 78 21.61 1.62 -19.63
N PRO A 79 22.00 1.51 -20.92
CA PRO A 79 21.71 0.33 -21.74
C PRO A 79 22.26 -1.00 -21.22
N ASP A 80 23.34 -0.94 -20.44
CA ASP A 80 24.06 -2.07 -19.85
C ASP A 80 23.63 -2.36 -18.40
N SER A 81 22.70 -1.59 -17.84
CA SER A 81 22.24 -1.74 -16.45
C SER A 81 20.92 -2.50 -16.36
N GLU A 82 20.83 -3.45 -15.42
CA GLU A 82 19.61 -4.17 -15.06
C GLU A 82 19.51 -4.33 -13.53
N ILE A 83 18.72 -3.48 -12.88
CA ILE A 83 18.53 -3.48 -11.42
C ILE A 83 17.16 -4.05 -11.09
N LYS A 84 17.12 -5.28 -10.56
CA LYS A 84 15.88 -5.91 -10.10
C LYS A 84 15.58 -5.43 -8.68
N PHE A 85 14.35 -4.98 -8.46
CA PHE A 85 13.92 -4.54 -7.14
C PHE A 85 12.66 -5.27 -6.67
N ALA A 86 12.49 -5.26 -5.36
CA ALA A 86 11.30 -5.67 -4.65
C ALA A 86 10.93 -4.59 -3.65
N LEU A 87 9.64 -4.31 -3.52
CA LEU A 87 9.11 -3.31 -2.61
C LEU A 87 7.83 -3.85 -1.98
N TRP A 88 7.72 -3.70 -0.67
CA TRP A 88 6.50 -4.00 0.10
C TRP A 88 5.87 -2.69 0.54
N LEU A 89 4.64 -2.45 0.10
CA LEU A 89 3.84 -1.29 0.52
C LEU A 89 2.72 -1.77 1.45
N PRO A 90 2.53 -1.17 2.63
CA PRO A 90 1.43 -1.53 3.52
C PRO A 90 0.06 -1.20 2.92
#